data_AF-A0A7X8I3N0-F1
#
_entry.id   AF-A0A7X8I3N0-F1
#
_cell.length_a   1.000
_cell.length_b   1.000
_cell.length_c   1.000
_cell.angle_alpha   90.00
_cell.angle_beta   90.00
_cell.angle_gamma   90.00
#
_symmetry.space_group_name_H-M   'P 1'
#
loop_
_entity.id
_entity.type
_entity.pdbx_description
1 polymer ?
#
loop_
_entity_poly.entity_id
_entity_poly.type
_entity_poly.pdbx_seq_one_letter_code
_entity_poly.pdbx_strand_id
1 'polypeptide(L)'
;MSPTDRKISFIAASTLLLSSLEHLIPKPLPFLRLGLANLPLLLVLQSIDYPPYFFILLLKAIGQGMVSGTLFSYLFFISLAGTMSSGFTMKLLKGLLKKRVSLVGISVVGAFVSNLAQLQVASWVVYGPAIWVAAPLMLGLGMITSIILGFLGERYLQYGSFPKTFLTDSFEPVLPTVEEQTHHIERTIAMIVAIAAILFAQGPIPLLMITLLMYAIQRMSRRKIRLLPPLMLLFSLILLALFEPSGQVIFTLGTLALTKGSIALALTKGLRLIALLSASQSLVSSNPRFKGRLASLLVLALSYFGILTACFRTVKGSLLERVDGALFCGAKGTLQAVHSSQNEQGSSVSIIITTILVVGISIASRVWM
;
A
#
# COMPACT_ATOMS: atom_id res chain seq x y z
N MET A 1 22.92 -3.13 13.75
CA MET A 1 22.42 -3.11 12.36
C MET A 1 23.54 -2.59 11.47
N SER A 2 23.73 -3.16 10.26
CA SER A 2 24.82 -2.74 9.38
C SER A 2 24.55 -1.37 8.72
N PRO A 3 25.59 -0.64 8.24
CA PRO A 3 25.42 0.57 7.43
C PRO A 3 24.50 0.38 6.22
N THR A 4 24.64 -0.76 5.54
CA THR A 4 23.80 -1.13 4.39
C THR A 4 22.32 -1.26 4.79
N ASP A 5 22.02 -1.89 5.93
CA ASP A 5 20.64 -2.04 6.43
C ASP A 5 19.99 -0.67 6.71
N ARG A 6 20.77 0.31 7.19
CA ARG A 6 20.30 1.69 7.40
C ARG A 6 19.97 2.36 6.06
N LYS A 7 20.85 2.23 5.06
CA LYS A 7 20.65 2.79 3.72
C LYS A 7 19.40 2.19 3.04
N ILE A 8 19.25 0.86 3.08
CA ILE A 8 18.06 0.14 2.58
C ILE A 8 16.78 0.71 3.20
N SER A 9 16.75 0.80 4.54
CA SER A 9 15.57 1.22 5.29
C SER A 9 15.22 2.69 5.01
N PHE A 10 16.23 3.55 4.86
CA PHE A 10 16.04 4.96 4.52
C PHE A 10 15.48 5.16 3.10
N ILE A 11 15.92 4.38 2.11
CA ILE A 11 15.36 4.41 0.74
C ILE A 11 13.91 3.94 0.74
N ALA A 12 13.63 2.85 1.48
CA ALA A 12 12.28 2.37 1.65
C ALA A 12 11.39 3.45 2.30
N ALA A 13 11.86 4.12 3.35
CA ALA A 13 11.15 5.21 4.01
C ALA A 13 10.86 6.39 3.07
N SER A 14 11.85 6.77 2.24
CA SER A 14 11.69 7.81 1.21
C SER A 14 10.61 7.44 0.21
N THR A 15 10.55 6.15 -0.15
CA THR A 15 9.51 5.61 -1.01
C THR A 15 8.12 5.68 -0.36
N LEU A 16 8.03 5.41 0.94
CA LEU A 16 6.78 5.53 1.70
C LEU A 16 6.31 7.00 1.82
N LEU A 17 7.25 7.95 1.96
CA LEU A 17 6.95 9.38 1.92
C LEU A 17 6.31 9.77 0.59
N LEU A 18 6.97 9.46 -0.54
CA LEU A 18 6.45 9.77 -1.87
C LEU A 18 5.13 9.05 -2.17
N SER A 19 4.99 7.80 -1.73
CA SER A 19 3.71 7.08 -1.77
C SER A 19 2.64 7.84 -0.99
N SER A 20 2.93 8.35 0.20
CA SER A 20 1.96 9.09 1.00
C SER A 20 1.54 10.41 0.34
N LEU A 21 2.47 11.09 -0.32
CA LEU A 21 2.16 12.29 -1.13
C LEU A 21 1.27 11.94 -2.32
N GLU A 22 1.50 10.80 -2.97
CA GLU A 22 0.66 10.32 -4.08
C GLU A 22 -0.80 10.09 -3.65
N HIS A 23 -1.04 9.66 -2.40
CA HIS A 23 -2.40 9.47 -1.88
C HIS A 23 -3.14 10.79 -1.61
N LEU A 24 -2.44 11.93 -1.58
CA LEU A 24 -3.08 13.25 -1.50
C LEU A 24 -3.69 13.67 -2.84
N ILE A 25 -3.25 13.04 -3.94
CA ILE A 25 -3.78 13.32 -5.28
C ILE A 25 -5.02 12.44 -5.48
N PRO A 26 -6.20 13.02 -5.75
CA PRO A 26 -7.41 12.24 -6.01
C PRO A 26 -7.21 11.33 -7.21
N LYS A 27 -7.56 10.05 -7.06
CA LYS A 27 -7.33 9.02 -8.08
C LYS A 27 -8.61 8.82 -8.90
N PRO A 28 -8.54 8.80 -10.24
CA PRO A 28 -9.71 8.52 -11.07
C PRO A 28 -10.18 7.07 -10.94
N LEU A 29 -9.25 6.13 -10.65
CA LEU A 29 -9.54 4.72 -10.42
C LEU A 29 -8.80 4.22 -9.17
N PRO A 30 -9.39 3.31 -8.38
CA PRO A 30 -8.79 2.81 -7.14
C PRO A 30 -7.43 2.11 -7.35
N PHE A 31 -7.18 1.54 -8.54
CA PHE A 31 -5.93 0.85 -8.89
C PHE A 31 -4.89 1.74 -9.59
N LEU A 32 -5.31 2.88 -10.14
CA LEU A 32 -4.40 3.73 -10.90
C LEU A 32 -3.44 4.44 -9.94
N ARG A 33 -2.15 4.12 -10.08
CA ARG A 33 -1.06 4.78 -9.37
C ARG A 33 -0.31 5.68 -10.34
N LEU A 34 0.02 6.88 -9.89
CA LEU A 34 0.90 7.81 -10.61
C LEU A 34 2.34 7.30 -10.60
N GLY A 35 2.70 6.50 -9.60
CA GLY A 35 4.01 5.86 -9.52
C GLY A 35 5.08 6.74 -8.88
N LEU A 36 4.72 7.79 -8.13
CA LEU A 36 5.69 8.65 -7.42
C LEU A 36 6.55 7.82 -6.46
N ALA A 37 5.96 6.80 -5.85
CA ALA A 37 6.69 5.83 -5.03
C ALA A 37 7.79 5.06 -5.80
N ASN A 38 7.79 5.02 -7.13
CA ASN A 38 8.84 4.38 -7.91
C ASN A 38 10.06 5.31 -8.14
N LEU A 39 9.93 6.61 -7.89
CA LEU A 39 11.01 7.56 -8.14
C LEU A 39 12.29 7.22 -7.36
N PRO A 40 12.27 6.96 -6.03
CA PRO A 40 13.49 6.63 -5.30
C PRO A 40 14.11 5.32 -5.79
N LEU A 41 13.30 4.35 -6.23
CA LEU A 41 13.77 3.09 -6.80
C LEU A 41 14.54 3.32 -8.10
N LEU A 42 14.02 4.16 -8.99
CA LEU A 42 14.67 4.53 -10.25
C LEU A 42 16.03 5.18 -10.01
N LEU A 43 16.13 6.05 -9.00
CA LEU A 43 17.37 6.78 -8.69
C LEU A 43 18.48 5.87 -8.14
N VAL A 44 18.13 4.84 -7.36
CA VAL A 44 19.11 3.94 -6.72
C VAL A 44 19.50 2.73 -7.57
N LEU A 45 18.97 2.61 -8.80
CA LEU A 45 19.19 1.46 -9.68
C LEU A 45 20.68 1.14 -9.90
N GLN A 46 21.56 2.14 -9.90
CA GLN A 46 23.00 1.95 -10.15
C GLN A 46 23.84 1.84 -8.87
N SER A 47 23.34 2.33 -7.74
CA SER A 47 24.12 2.41 -6.49
C SER A 47 23.89 1.27 -5.52
N ILE A 48 22.91 0.41 -5.79
CA ILE A 48 22.53 -0.67 -4.89
C ILE A 48 22.53 -1.99 -5.65
N ASP A 49 23.19 -3.02 -5.11
CA ASP A 49 23.22 -4.36 -5.69
C ASP A 49 21.85 -5.07 -5.69
N TYR A 50 21.77 -6.21 -6.38
CA TYR A 50 20.51 -6.97 -6.51
C TYR A 50 19.88 -7.39 -5.17
N PRO A 51 20.61 -8.00 -4.20
CA PRO A 51 19.97 -8.46 -2.96
C PRO A 51 19.42 -7.30 -2.10
N PRO A 52 20.18 -6.23 -1.80
CA PRO A 52 19.64 -5.08 -1.07
C PRO A 52 18.48 -4.40 -1.80
N TYR A 53 18.52 -4.31 -3.13
CA TYR A 53 17.43 -3.72 -3.93
C TYR A 53 16.13 -4.52 -3.78
N PHE A 54 16.20 -5.85 -3.79
CA PHE A 54 15.04 -6.71 -3.52
C PHE A 54 14.42 -6.43 -2.15
N PHE A 55 15.25 -6.26 -1.11
CA PHE A 55 14.78 -5.87 0.23
C PHE A 55 14.05 -4.51 0.20
N ILE A 56 14.56 -3.50 -0.51
CA ILE A 56 13.89 -2.20 -0.66
C ILE A 56 12.50 -2.37 -1.29
N LEU A 57 12.39 -3.17 -2.36
CA LEU A 57 11.10 -3.42 -3.01
C LEU A 57 10.09 -4.06 -2.05
N LEU A 58 10.54 -5.03 -1.25
CA LEU A 58 9.68 -5.74 -0.30
C LEU A 58 9.24 -4.81 0.84
N LEU A 59 10.18 -4.04 1.40
CA LEU A 59 9.91 -3.05 2.45
C LEU A 59 8.95 -1.96 1.95
N LYS A 60 9.08 -1.53 0.71
CA LYS A 60 8.13 -0.62 0.07
C LYS A 60 6.73 -1.21 0.04
N ALA A 61 6.57 -2.44 -0.45
CA ALA A 61 5.26 -3.04 -0.61
C ALA A 61 4.60 -3.29 0.75
N ILE A 62 5.33 -3.88 1.70
CA ILE A 62 4.85 -4.15 3.07
C ILE A 62 4.58 -2.85 3.82
N GLY A 63 5.53 -1.91 3.78
CA GLY A 63 5.40 -0.62 4.44
C GLY A 63 4.21 0.18 3.91
N GLN A 64 3.98 0.19 2.59
CA GLN A 64 2.82 0.84 2.01
C GLN A 64 1.51 0.15 2.44
N GLY A 65 1.53 -1.19 2.50
CA GLY A 65 0.41 -1.99 3.01
C GLY A 65 0.10 -1.69 4.49
N MET A 66 1.12 -1.45 5.32
CA MET A 66 0.95 -1.07 6.71
C MET A 66 0.44 0.36 6.85
N VAL A 67 1.09 1.34 6.20
CA VAL A 67 0.70 2.76 6.25
C VAL A 67 -0.74 2.96 5.75
N SER A 68 -1.13 2.24 4.70
CA SER A 68 -2.50 2.29 4.15
C SER A 68 -3.49 1.40 4.91
N GLY A 69 -2.97 0.49 5.75
CA GLY A 69 -3.71 -0.57 6.42
C GLY A 69 -4.39 -1.55 5.48
N THR A 70 -3.79 -1.80 4.31
CA THR A 70 -4.26 -2.75 3.29
C THR A 70 -3.52 -4.09 3.32
N LEU A 71 -2.58 -4.31 4.25
CA LEU A 71 -1.64 -5.44 4.26
C LEU A 71 -2.31 -6.82 4.08
N PHE A 72 -3.48 -7.04 4.70
CA PHE A 72 -4.21 -8.31 4.61
C PHE A 72 -5.35 -8.31 3.60
N SER A 73 -5.39 -7.31 2.70
CA SER A 73 -6.38 -7.23 1.63
C SER A 73 -5.79 -7.73 0.31
N TYR A 74 -6.66 -8.12 -0.62
CA TYR A 74 -6.23 -8.46 -1.98
C TYR A 74 -5.54 -7.30 -2.71
N LEU A 75 -5.79 -6.03 -2.32
CA LEU A 75 -5.07 -4.85 -2.83
C LEU A 75 -3.58 -4.91 -2.54
N PHE A 76 -3.18 -5.51 -1.41
CA PHE A 76 -1.77 -5.69 -1.08
C PHE A 76 -1.08 -6.62 -2.08
N PHE A 77 -1.70 -7.76 -2.42
CA PHE A 77 -1.13 -8.71 -3.38
C PHE A 77 -1.02 -8.12 -4.79
N ILE A 78 -2.04 -7.36 -5.23
CA ILE A 78 -1.99 -6.61 -6.51
C ILE A 78 -0.82 -5.63 -6.51
N SER A 79 -0.67 -4.85 -5.42
CA SER A 79 0.42 -3.89 -5.24
C SER A 79 1.81 -4.55 -5.19
N LEU A 80 1.90 -5.69 -4.49
CA LEU A 80 3.13 -6.45 -4.32
C LEU A 80 3.59 -6.99 -5.68
N ALA A 81 2.70 -7.61 -6.45
CA ALA A 81 2.99 -8.12 -7.78
C ALA A 81 3.47 -7.01 -8.72
N GLY A 82 2.79 -5.87 -8.75
CA GLY A 82 3.22 -4.70 -9.54
C GLY A 82 4.59 -4.17 -9.13
N THR A 83 4.83 -4.04 -7.82
CA THR A 83 6.10 -3.52 -7.28
C THR A 83 7.28 -4.46 -7.56
N MET A 84 7.09 -5.77 -7.35
CA MET A 84 8.12 -6.79 -7.59
C MET A 84 8.47 -6.88 -9.08
N SER A 85 7.45 -7.04 -9.93
CA SER A 85 7.63 -7.21 -11.38
C SER A 85 8.27 -5.98 -12.02
N SER A 86 7.78 -4.78 -11.69
CA SER A 86 8.37 -3.52 -12.14
C SER A 86 9.78 -3.33 -11.64
N GLY A 87 10.02 -3.52 -10.34
CA GLY A 87 11.33 -3.30 -9.74
C GLY A 87 12.38 -4.23 -10.34
N PHE A 88 12.05 -5.51 -10.49
CA PHE A 88 12.92 -6.51 -11.11
C PHE A 88 13.23 -6.14 -12.57
N THR A 89 12.19 -5.78 -13.35
CA THR A 89 12.36 -5.38 -14.75
C THR A 89 13.23 -4.14 -14.89
N MET A 90 13.02 -3.11 -14.06
CA MET A 90 13.83 -1.89 -14.07
C MET A 90 15.31 -2.19 -13.79
N LYS A 91 15.59 -3.05 -12.80
CA LYS A 91 16.95 -3.46 -12.43
C LYS A 91 17.62 -4.28 -13.54
N LEU A 92 16.89 -5.23 -14.11
CA LEU A 92 17.37 -6.05 -15.22
C LEU A 92 17.67 -5.20 -16.46
N LEU A 93 16.75 -4.31 -16.84
CA LEU A 93 16.90 -3.45 -18.01
C LEU A 93 18.10 -2.50 -17.87
N LYS A 94 18.30 -1.93 -16.67
CA LYS A 94 19.47 -1.09 -16.38
C LYS A 94 20.78 -1.90 -16.42
N GLY A 95 20.76 -3.14 -15.93
CA GLY A 95 21.91 -4.04 -15.98
C GLY A 95 22.32 -4.41 -17.41
N LEU A 96 21.34 -4.74 -18.26
CA LEU A 96 21.56 -5.17 -19.64
C LEU A 96 21.97 -4.01 -20.56
N LEU A 97 21.28 -2.88 -20.49
CA LEU A 97 21.45 -1.79 -21.45
C LEU A 97 22.32 -0.63 -20.92
N LYS A 98 22.67 -0.62 -19.63
CA LYS A 98 23.59 0.33 -18.97
C LYS A 98 23.32 1.80 -19.36
N LYS A 99 24.16 2.37 -20.22
CA LYS A 99 24.12 3.79 -20.67
C LYS A 99 23.21 4.02 -21.89
N ARG A 100 22.73 2.96 -22.53
CA ARG A 100 21.93 3.03 -23.78
C ARG A 100 20.45 3.31 -23.54
N VAL A 101 20.01 3.38 -22.28
CA VAL A 101 18.60 3.61 -21.92
C VAL A 101 18.51 4.75 -20.90
N SER A 102 17.64 5.71 -21.22
CA SER A 102 17.26 6.84 -20.37
C SER A 102 16.44 6.38 -19.16
N LEU A 103 16.34 7.21 -18.12
CA LEU A 103 15.48 6.87 -16.99
C LEU A 103 14.00 6.90 -17.38
N VAL A 104 13.66 7.71 -18.39
CA VAL A 104 12.33 7.70 -19.02
C VAL A 104 12.01 6.32 -19.58
N GLY A 105 12.89 5.71 -20.39
CA GLY A 105 12.63 4.39 -20.96
C GLY A 105 12.46 3.30 -19.91
N ILE A 106 13.28 3.32 -18.86
CA ILE A 106 13.19 2.36 -17.74
C ILE A 106 11.88 2.53 -16.96
N SER A 107 11.48 3.77 -16.71
CA SER A 107 10.21 4.10 -16.05
C SER A 107 9.02 3.57 -16.85
N VAL A 108 9.01 3.79 -18.17
CA VAL A 108 7.93 3.35 -19.07
C VAL A 108 7.79 1.83 -19.08
N VAL A 109 8.90 1.10 -19.29
CA VAL A 109 8.87 -0.37 -19.28
C VAL A 109 8.45 -0.91 -17.91
N GLY A 110 8.96 -0.32 -16.83
CA GLY A 110 8.56 -0.70 -15.48
C GLY A 110 7.08 -0.47 -15.20
N ALA A 111 6.52 0.67 -15.62
CA ALA A 111 5.09 0.97 -15.46
C ALA A 111 4.20 0.04 -16.28
N PHE A 112 4.61 -0.29 -17.51
CA PHE A 112 3.92 -1.26 -18.35
C PHE A 112 3.85 -2.63 -17.67
N VAL A 113 4.99 -3.16 -17.22
CA VAL A 113 5.07 -4.46 -16.53
C VAL A 113 4.31 -4.44 -15.20
N SER A 114 4.40 -3.35 -14.43
CA SER A 114 3.66 -3.16 -13.18
C SER A 114 2.15 -3.28 -13.42
N ASN A 115 1.63 -2.55 -14.39
CA ASN A 115 0.20 -2.50 -14.66
C ASN A 115 -0.31 -3.83 -15.22
N LEU A 116 0.47 -4.48 -16.08
CA LEU A 116 0.16 -5.82 -16.57
C LEU A 116 0.10 -6.84 -15.43
N ALA A 117 1.09 -6.85 -14.53
CA ALA A 117 1.10 -7.74 -13.37
C ALA A 117 -0.07 -7.44 -12.40
N GLN A 118 -0.40 -6.17 -12.19
CA GLN A 118 -1.54 -5.76 -11.37
C GLN A 118 -2.86 -6.26 -11.97
N LEU A 119 -3.07 -6.09 -13.27
CA LEU A 119 -4.26 -6.58 -13.98
C LEU A 119 -4.36 -8.10 -13.92
N GLN A 120 -3.24 -8.81 -14.14
CA GLN A 120 -3.20 -10.27 -14.07
C GLN A 120 -3.63 -10.80 -12.69
N VAL A 121 -3.03 -10.26 -11.62
CA VAL A 121 -3.36 -10.68 -10.25
C VAL A 121 -4.77 -10.24 -9.85
N ALA A 122 -5.20 -9.04 -10.27
CA ALA A 122 -6.56 -8.56 -10.04
C ALA A 122 -7.61 -9.45 -10.72
N SER A 123 -7.30 -9.94 -11.92
CA SER A 123 -8.15 -10.87 -12.68
C SER A 123 -8.32 -12.19 -11.92
N TRP A 124 -7.24 -12.78 -11.43
CA TRP A 124 -7.28 -14.06 -10.72
C TRP A 124 -7.93 -13.97 -9.33
N VAL A 125 -7.68 -12.90 -8.59
CA VAL A 125 -8.06 -12.83 -7.17
C VAL A 125 -9.46 -12.24 -6.96
N VAL A 126 -9.89 -11.30 -7.81
CA VAL A 126 -11.06 -10.47 -7.50
C VAL A 126 -12.02 -10.34 -8.67
N TYR A 127 -11.55 -9.88 -9.82
CA TYR A 127 -12.41 -9.29 -10.84
C TYR A 127 -12.71 -10.22 -12.02
N GLY A 128 -12.09 -11.40 -12.10
CA GLY A 128 -12.27 -12.29 -13.24
C GLY A 128 -11.73 -11.72 -14.55
N PRO A 129 -12.12 -12.28 -15.70
CA PRO A 129 -11.71 -11.81 -17.02
C PRO A 129 -12.18 -10.38 -17.34
N ALA A 130 -13.28 -9.89 -16.73
CA ALA A 130 -13.79 -8.55 -17.01
C ALA A 130 -12.81 -7.40 -16.73
N ILE A 131 -11.84 -7.57 -15.82
CA ILE A 131 -10.85 -6.52 -15.53
C ILE A 131 -10.01 -6.14 -16.74
N TRP A 132 -9.88 -7.01 -17.73
CA TRP A 132 -9.13 -6.73 -18.96
C TRP A 132 -9.75 -5.62 -19.81
N VAL A 133 -11.03 -5.32 -19.62
CA VAL A 133 -11.68 -4.13 -20.24
C VAL A 133 -11.02 -2.83 -19.73
N ALA A 134 -10.50 -2.82 -18.50
CA ALA A 134 -9.77 -1.68 -17.95
C ALA A 134 -8.30 -1.60 -18.43
N ALA A 135 -7.79 -2.62 -19.13
CA ALA A 135 -6.39 -2.70 -19.52
C ALA A 135 -5.93 -1.56 -20.45
N PRO A 136 -6.65 -1.19 -21.53
CA PRO A 136 -6.24 -0.10 -22.41
C PRO A 136 -6.09 1.22 -21.65
N LEU A 137 -7.03 1.51 -20.75
CA LEU A 137 -7.02 2.72 -19.93
C LEU A 137 -5.88 2.70 -18.90
N MET A 138 -5.69 1.59 -18.17
CA MET A 138 -4.62 1.47 -17.17
C MET A 138 -3.22 1.51 -17.81
N LEU A 139 -3.01 0.82 -18.94
CA LEU A 139 -1.73 0.83 -19.64
C LEU A 139 -1.45 2.18 -20.29
N GLY A 140 -2.45 2.79 -20.94
CA GLY A 140 -2.32 4.11 -21.55
C GLY A 140 -1.98 5.20 -20.53
N LEU A 141 -2.79 5.33 -19.47
CA LEU A 141 -2.53 6.31 -18.41
C LEU A 141 -1.23 6.03 -17.67
N GLY A 142 -0.90 4.76 -17.42
CA GLY A 142 0.34 4.35 -16.77
C GLY A 142 1.59 4.73 -17.56
N MET A 143 1.55 4.61 -18.89
CA MET A 143 2.65 5.07 -19.74
C MET A 143 2.82 6.58 -19.66
N ILE A 144 1.73 7.35 -19.77
CA ILE A 144 1.77 8.82 -19.68
C ILE A 144 2.38 9.29 -18.34
N THR A 145 1.89 8.74 -17.22
CA THR A 145 2.40 9.11 -15.89
C THR A 145 3.86 8.69 -15.72
N SER A 146 4.26 7.54 -16.27
CA SER A 146 5.63 7.06 -16.19
C SER A 146 6.64 7.87 -17.02
N ILE A 147 6.20 8.48 -18.13
CA ILE A 147 7.03 9.41 -18.91
C ILE A 147 7.33 10.64 -18.06
N ILE A 148 6.30 11.24 -17.45
CA ILE A 148 6.43 12.39 -16.55
C ILE A 148 7.36 12.04 -15.37
N LEU A 149 7.16 10.86 -14.77
CA LEU A 149 7.99 10.37 -13.67
C LEU A 149 9.47 10.19 -14.09
N GLY A 150 9.69 9.68 -15.29
CA GLY A 150 11.02 9.50 -15.87
C GLY A 150 11.75 10.83 -16.05
N PHE A 151 11.08 11.82 -16.63
CA PHE A 151 11.62 13.17 -16.77
C PHE A 151 11.87 13.82 -15.41
N LEU A 152 10.98 13.61 -14.44
CA LEU A 152 11.16 14.09 -13.08
C LEU A 152 12.40 13.45 -12.43
N GLY A 153 12.64 12.16 -12.68
CA GLY A 153 13.85 11.45 -12.23
C GLY A 153 15.13 12.03 -12.83
N GLU A 154 15.16 12.29 -14.13
CA GLU A 154 16.31 12.91 -14.80
C GLU A 154 16.56 14.33 -14.29
N ARG A 155 15.51 15.13 -14.16
CA ARG A 155 15.59 16.49 -13.61
C ARG A 155 16.08 16.46 -12.16
N TYR A 156 15.61 15.51 -11.35
CA TYR A 156 16.06 15.38 -9.97
C TYR A 156 17.53 14.96 -9.87
N LEU A 157 18.04 14.11 -10.77
CA LEU A 157 19.48 13.79 -10.81
C LEU A 157 20.34 15.00 -11.21
N GLN A 158 19.84 15.87 -12.08
CA GLN A 158 20.59 17.05 -12.54
C GLN A 158 20.59 18.19 -11.52
N TYR A 159 19.42 18.54 -10.98
CA TYR A 159 19.20 19.71 -10.14
C TYR A 159 19.06 19.41 -8.65
N GLY A 160 18.75 18.16 -8.29
CA GLY A 160 18.59 17.75 -6.91
C GLY A 160 19.93 17.81 -6.16
N SER A 161 19.87 18.34 -4.94
CA SER A 161 21.04 18.43 -4.08
C SER A 161 21.31 17.09 -3.36
N PHE A 162 20.25 16.36 -3.04
CA PHE A 162 20.31 15.10 -2.30
C PHE A 162 20.92 13.91 -3.08
N PRO A 163 20.64 13.68 -4.38
CA PRO A 163 21.21 12.56 -5.13
C PRO A 163 22.75 12.53 -5.11
N LYS A 164 23.39 13.69 -5.23
CA LYS A 164 24.86 13.80 -5.26
C LYS A 164 25.51 13.35 -3.95
N THR A 165 24.84 13.56 -2.82
CA THR A 165 25.31 13.13 -1.49
C THR A 165 24.92 11.68 -1.18
N PHE A 166 23.77 11.23 -1.67
CA PHE A 166 23.20 9.90 -1.38
C PHE A 166 23.84 8.76 -2.20
N LEU A 167 24.33 9.07 -3.40
CA LEU A 167 24.97 8.11 -4.31
C LEU A 167 26.44 7.85 -3.94
N THR A 168 27.01 8.61 -2.99
CA THR A 168 28.36 8.38 -2.45
C THR A 168 28.31 7.29 -1.37
N ASP A 169 29.32 6.41 -1.33
CA ASP A 169 29.38 5.27 -0.41
C ASP A 169 29.50 5.64 1.08
N SER A 170 29.84 6.89 1.40
CA SER A 170 29.98 7.41 2.76
C SER A 170 28.67 7.87 3.42
N PHE A 171 27.52 7.74 2.74
CA PHE A 171 26.24 8.14 3.32
C PHE A 171 25.74 7.13 4.36
N GLU A 172 25.85 7.51 5.63
CA GLU A 172 25.33 6.75 6.77
C GLU A 172 24.21 7.54 7.48
N PRO A 173 22.93 7.19 7.26
CA PRO A 173 21.86 7.87 7.97
C PRO A 173 21.92 7.53 9.47
N VAL A 174 21.65 8.55 10.31
CA VAL A 174 21.69 8.43 11.77
C VAL A 174 20.67 7.40 12.24
N LEU A 175 21.10 6.48 13.12
CA LEU A 175 20.22 5.46 13.66
C LEU A 175 19.12 6.13 14.50
N PRO A 176 17.84 6.00 14.15
CA PRO A 176 16.76 6.50 14.98
C PRO A 176 16.67 5.68 16.27
N THR A 177 16.41 6.35 17.38
CA THR A 177 16.09 5.71 18.65
C THR A 177 14.76 4.97 18.49
N VAL A 178 14.81 3.64 18.55
CA VAL A 178 13.61 2.80 18.52
C VAL A 178 13.13 2.66 19.96
N GLU A 179 12.13 3.44 20.36
CA GLU A 179 11.46 3.21 21.65
C GLU A 179 10.70 1.88 21.62
N GLU A 180 10.92 1.02 22.62
CA GLU A 180 10.11 -0.18 22.83
C GLU A 180 8.70 0.24 23.23
N GLN A 181 7.75 0.10 22.31
CA GLN A 181 6.33 0.34 22.60
C GLN A 181 5.68 -0.89 23.23
N THR A 182 4.77 -0.67 24.18
CA THR A 182 4.06 -1.74 24.89
C THR A 182 3.19 -2.55 23.94
N HIS A 183 3.40 -3.87 23.95
CA HIS A 183 2.75 -4.80 23.04
C HIS A 183 1.52 -5.44 23.69
N HIS A 184 0.38 -5.40 23.00
CA HIS A 184 -0.81 -6.16 23.38
C HIS A 184 -0.96 -7.35 22.44
N ILE A 185 -0.35 -8.48 22.82
CA ILE A 185 -0.35 -9.73 22.05
C ILE A 185 -1.79 -10.21 21.79
N GLU A 186 -2.65 -10.11 22.81
CA GLU A 186 -4.07 -10.51 22.75
C GLU A 186 -4.82 -9.80 21.61
N ARG A 187 -4.62 -8.49 21.46
CA ARG A 187 -5.24 -7.68 20.41
C ARG A 187 -4.76 -8.08 19.01
N THR A 188 -3.47 -8.39 18.90
CA THR A 188 -2.87 -8.83 17.63
C THR A 188 -3.45 -10.18 17.20
N ILE A 189 -3.54 -11.14 18.13
CA ILE A 189 -4.13 -12.45 17.89
C ILE A 189 -5.61 -12.30 17.49
N ALA A 190 -6.38 -11.53 18.26
CA ALA A 190 -7.80 -11.29 17.99
C ALA A 190 -8.02 -10.73 16.58
N MET A 191 -7.22 -9.75 16.14
CA MET A 191 -7.37 -9.19 14.80
C MET A 191 -6.95 -10.16 13.69
N ILE A 192 -5.93 -11.00 13.91
CA ILE A 192 -5.54 -12.06 12.95
C ILE A 192 -6.68 -13.06 12.79
N VAL A 193 -7.30 -13.48 13.90
CA VAL A 193 -8.46 -14.38 13.89
C VAL A 193 -9.65 -13.74 13.17
N ALA A 194 -9.92 -12.45 13.42
CA ALA A 194 -10.98 -11.71 12.72
C ALA A 194 -10.73 -11.64 11.20
N ILE A 195 -9.49 -11.38 10.78
CA ILE A 195 -9.11 -11.37 9.36
C ILE A 195 -9.34 -12.75 8.73
N ALA A 196 -8.92 -13.82 9.40
CA ALA A 196 -9.17 -15.19 8.92
C ALA A 196 -10.67 -15.46 8.77
N ALA A 197 -11.49 -15.12 9.77
CA ALA A 197 -12.94 -15.27 9.70
C ALA A 197 -13.56 -14.48 8.54
N ILE A 198 -13.16 -13.23 8.31
CA ILE A 198 -13.67 -12.41 7.18
C ILE A 198 -13.41 -13.10 5.82
N LEU A 199 -12.27 -13.77 5.66
CA LEU A 199 -11.95 -14.48 4.41
C LEU A 199 -12.88 -15.66 4.15
N PHE A 200 -13.36 -16.34 5.20
CA PHE A 200 -14.28 -17.48 5.10
C PHE A 200 -15.75 -17.09 5.08
N ALA A 201 -16.11 -15.88 5.52
CA ALA A 201 -17.50 -15.41 5.54
C ALA A 201 -18.12 -15.35 4.14
N GLN A 202 -19.32 -15.91 3.99
CA GLN A 202 -20.03 -15.98 2.71
C GLN A 202 -21.29 -15.11 2.70
N GLY A 203 -21.62 -14.60 1.51
CA GLY A 203 -22.82 -13.77 1.31
C GLY A 203 -22.68 -12.31 1.76
N PRO A 204 -23.52 -11.41 1.22
CA PRO A 204 -23.42 -9.97 1.49
C PRO A 204 -23.91 -9.59 2.89
N ILE A 205 -24.94 -10.26 3.43
CA ILE A 205 -25.55 -9.91 4.73
C ILE A 205 -24.58 -10.17 5.89
N PRO A 206 -23.94 -11.36 6.01
CA PRO A 206 -22.96 -11.61 7.07
C PRO A 206 -21.76 -10.66 6.98
N LEU A 207 -21.29 -10.37 5.76
CA LEU A 207 -20.20 -9.42 5.55
C LEU A 207 -20.57 -7.98 5.90
N LEU A 208 -21.82 -7.56 5.70
CA LEU A 208 -22.31 -6.25 6.13
C LEU A 208 -22.25 -6.14 7.65
N MET A 209 -22.75 -7.16 8.36
CA MET A 209 -22.71 -7.22 9.83
C MET A 209 -21.27 -7.17 10.35
N ILE A 210 -20.37 -7.96 9.76
CA ILE A 210 -18.94 -7.95 10.12
C ILE A 210 -18.30 -6.57 9.84
N THR A 211 -18.66 -5.93 8.73
CA THR A 211 -18.15 -4.59 8.37
C THR A 211 -18.57 -3.54 9.40
N LEU A 212 -19.84 -3.56 9.84
CA LEU A 212 -20.36 -2.67 10.87
C LEU A 212 -19.62 -2.85 12.21
N LEU A 213 -19.38 -4.10 12.60
CA LEU A 213 -18.61 -4.44 13.80
C LEU A 213 -17.16 -3.94 13.73
N MET A 214 -16.51 -4.12 12.57
CA MET A 214 -15.16 -3.61 12.35
C MET A 214 -15.09 -2.08 12.41
N TYR A 215 -16.09 -1.38 11.88
CA TYR A 215 -16.18 0.07 12.02
C TYR A 215 -16.46 0.51 13.46
N ALA A 216 -17.22 -0.25 14.24
CA ALA A 216 -17.42 0.02 15.65
C ALA A 216 -16.08 -0.06 16.42
N ILE A 217 -15.28 -1.11 16.21
CA ILE A 217 -13.91 -1.21 16.79
C ILE A 217 -13.05 -0.03 16.36
N GLN A 218 -13.12 0.36 15.08
CA GLN A 218 -12.32 1.47 14.56
C GLN A 218 -12.69 2.80 15.18
N ARG A 219 -14.00 3.04 15.41
CA ARG A 219 -14.52 4.22 16.11
C ARG A 219 -14.10 4.24 17.57
N MET A 220 -14.21 3.10 18.26
CA MET A 220 -13.76 2.95 19.65
C MET A 220 -12.24 3.16 19.77
N SER A 221 -11.48 2.82 18.72
CA SER A 221 -10.05 3.09 18.62
C SER A 221 -9.70 4.53 18.19
N ARG A 222 -10.69 5.46 18.21
CA ARG A 222 -10.59 6.88 17.80
C ARG A 222 -9.86 7.14 16.47
N ARG A 223 -9.94 6.22 15.51
CA ARG A 223 -9.36 6.41 14.17
C ARG A 223 -10.35 7.19 13.28
N LYS A 224 -9.84 8.09 12.44
CA LYS A 224 -10.64 8.75 11.40
C LYS A 224 -11.12 7.72 10.38
N ILE A 225 -12.42 7.44 10.37
CA ILE A 225 -13.05 6.55 9.41
C ILE A 225 -13.05 7.26 8.04
N ARG A 226 -12.24 6.77 7.10
CA ARG A 226 -12.28 7.24 5.71
C ARG A 226 -13.28 6.38 4.94
N LEU A 227 -14.51 6.84 4.86
CA LEU A 227 -15.60 6.16 4.13
C LEU A 227 -15.43 6.24 2.61
N LEU A 228 -14.72 7.28 2.11
CA LEU A 228 -14.64 7.56 0.68
C LEU A 228 -13.92 6.47 -0.13
N PRO A 229 -12.71 5.97 0.23
CA PRO A 229 -12.06 4.91 -0.56
C PRO A 229 -12.87 3.59 -0.62
N PRO A 230 -13.43 3.08 0.50
CA PRO A 230 -14.39 1.97 0.50
C PRO A 230 -15.58 2.16 -0.45
N LEU A 231 -16.18 3.36 -0.44
CA LEU A 231 -17.34 3.68 -1.27
C LEU A 231 -17.00 3.70 -2.76
N MET A 232 -15.87 4.32 -3.13
CA MET A 232 -15.38 4.34 -4.51
C MET A 232 -15.06 2.93 -5.02
N LEU A 233 -14.52 2.07 -4.16
CA LEU A 233 -14.25 0.67 -4.49
C LEU A 233 -15.54 -0.13 -4.72
N LEU A 234 -16.53 0.02 -3.83
CA LEU A 234 -17.85 -0.59 -4.02
C LEU A 234 -18.51 -0.12 -5.32
N PHE A 235 -18.47 1.18 -5.59
CA PHE A 235 -18.97 1.75 -6.83
C PHE A 235 -18.26 1.16 -8.06
N SER A 236 -16.92 1.10 -8.04
CA SER A 236 -16.13 0.51 -9.12
C SER A 236 -16.44 -0.98 -9.33
N LEU A 237 -16.68 -1.74 -8.26
CA LEU A 237 -17.04 -3.16 -8.33
C LEU A 237 -18.44 -3.36 -8.93
N ILE A 238 -19.41 -2.52 -8.55
CA ILE A 238 -20.77 -2.54 -9.11
C ILE A 238 -20.73 -2.14 -10.58
N LEU A 239 -19.93 -1.14 -10.94
CA LEU A 239 -19.74 -0.73 -12.34
C LEU A 239 -19.16 -1.87 -13.18
N LEU A 240 -18.14 -2.58 -12.67
CA LEU A 240 -17.57 -3.71 -13.40
C LEU A 240 -18.53 -4.91 -13.48
N ALA A 241 -19.39 -5.09 -12.47
CA ALA A 241 -20.42 -6.13 -12.45
C ALA A 241 -21.52 -5.94 -13.51
N LEU A 242 -21.63 -4.76 -14.14
CA LEU A 242 -22.46 -4.55 -15.32
C LEU A 242 -21.94 -5.32 -16.55
N PHE A 243 -20.64 -5.64 -16.59
CA PHE A 243 -20.01 -6.37 -17.70
C PHE A 243 -20.03 -7.90 -17.53
N GLU A 244 -20.37 -8.41 -16.35
CA GLU A 244 -20.52 -9.85 -16.06
C GLU A 244 -21.93 -10.14 -15.50
N PRO A 245 -22.98 -10.11 -16.35
CA PRO A 245 -24.33 -10.47 -15.92
C PRO A 245 -24.38 -11.94 -15.48
N SER A 246 -24.88 -12.17 -14.26
CA SER A 246 -25.02 -13.50 -13.66
C SER A 246 -26.36 -13.63 -12.95
N GLY A 247 -27.18 -14.62 -13.35
CA GLY A 247 -28.50 -14.86 -12.77
C GLY A 247 -29.60 -13.93 -13.31
N GLN A 248 -30.66 -13.73 -12.52
CA GLN A 248 -31.85 -12.98 -12.95
C GLN A 248 -31.54 -11.51 -13.24
N VAL A 249 -31.94 -11.05 -14.42
CA VAL A 249 -31.86 -9.64 -14.84
C VAL A 249 -32.88 -8.82 -14.05
N ILE A 250 -32.40 -7.77 -13.38
CA ILE A 250 -33.26 -6.80 -12.68
C ILE A 250 -33.57 -5.62 -13.59
N PHE A 251 -32.55 -5.16 -14.32
CA PHE A 251 -32.61 -3.95 -15.10
C PHE A 251 -31.66 -4.05 -16.30
N THR A 252 -32.10 -3.57 -17.46
CA THR A 252 -31.29 -3.50 -18.68
C THR A 252 -31.10 -2.04 -19.07
N LEU A 253 -29.85 -1.65 -19.33
CA LEU A 253 -29.49 -0.36 -19.87
C LEU A 253 -28.70 -0.57 -21.16
N GLY A 254 -29.39 -0.55 -22.30
CA GLY A 254 -28.80 -0.90 -23.59
C GLY A 254 -28.30 -2.34 -23.62
N THR A 255 -27.00 -2.54 -23.89
CA THR A 255 -26.34 -3.85 -23.89
C THR A 255 -25.92 -4.34 -22.49
N LEU A 256 -26.02 -3.49 -21.47
CA LEU A 256 -25.61 -3.80 -20.10
C LEU A 256 -26.80 -4.31 -19.29
N ALA A 257 -26.68 -5.49 -18.71
CA ALA A 257 -27.71 -6.08 -17.87
C ALA A 257 -27.24 -6.12 -16.41
N LEU A 258 -27.97 -5.43 -15.54
CA LEU A 258 -27.76 -5.49 -14.10
C LEU A 258 -28.54 -6.68 -13.55
N THR A 259 -27.85 -7.69 -13.04
CA THR A 259 -28.47 -8.92 -12.53
C THR A 259 -28.37 -9.01 -11.00
N LYS A 260 -29.30 -9.75 -10.38
CA LYS A 260 -29.25 -10.03 -8.92
C LYS A 260 -27.93 -10.67 -8.51
N GLY A 261 -27.44 -11.62 -9.32
CA GLY A 261 -26.19 -12.33 -9.02
C GLY A 261 -24.96 -11.42 -9.15
N SER A 262 -24.89 -10.53 -10.14
CA SER A 262 -23.73 -9.65 -10.31
C SER A 262 -23.66 -8.59 -9.20
N ILE A 263 -24.80 -8.04 -8.77
CA ILE A 263 -24.88 -7.15 -7.60
C ILE A 263 -24.47 -7.89 -6.32
N ALA A 264 -25.03 -9.07 -6.05
CA ALA A 264 -24.72 -9.84 -4.85
C ALA A 264 -23.22 -10.19 -4.79
N LEU A 265 -22.62 -10.53 -5.93
CA LEU A 265 -21.19 -10.81 -6.06
C LEU A 265 -20.34 -9.56 -5.82
N ALA A 266 -20.69 -8.43 -6.45
CA ALA A 266 -20.00 -7.15 -6.27
C ALA A 266 -20.06 -6.68 -4.80
N LEU A 267 -21.23 -6.79 -4.18
CA LEU A 267 -21.44 -6.43 -2.78
C LEU A 267 -20.66 -7.34 -1.84
N THR A 268 -20.64 -8.65 -2.09
CA THR A 268 -19.85 -9.62 -1.31
C THR A 268 -18.35 -9.31 -1.42
N LYS A 269 -17.81 -9.10 -2.64
CA LYS A 269 -16.40 -8.76 -2.86
C LYS A 269 -16.01 -7.40 -2.26
N GLY A 270 -16.91 -6.43 -2.36
CA GLY A 270 -16.73 -5.08 -1.83
C GLY A 270 -16.76 -5.07 -0.31
N LEU A 271 -17.80 -5.62 0.32
CA LEU A 271 -17.91 -5.67 1.78
C LEU A 271 -16.78 -6.48 2.41
N ARG A 272 -16.38 -7.62 1.82
CA ARG A 272 -15.21 -8.37 2.29
C ARG A 272 -13.95 -7.53 2.28
N LEU A 273 -13.71 -6.76 1.23
CA LEU A 273 -12.56 -5.86 1.17
C LEU A 273 -12.60 -4.80 2.26
N ILE A 274 -13.76 -4.18 2.45
CA ILE A 274 -13.93 -3.13 3.43
C ILE A 274 -13.71 -3.68 4.85
N ALA A 275 -14.29 -4.85 5.15
CA ALA A 275 -14.05 -5.55 6.41
C ALA A 275 -12.56 -5.88 6.61
N LEU A 276 -11.88 -6.43 5.59
CA LEU A 276 -10.44 -6.71 5.63
C LEU A 276 -9.59 -5.45 5.80
N LEU A 277 -9.96 -4.35 5.14
CA LEU A 277 -9.28 -3.07 5.25
C LEU A 277 -9.38 -2.52 6.67
N SER A 278 -10.59 -2.52 7.25
CA SER A 278 -10.85 -2.07 8.62
C SER A 278 -10.14 -2.95 9.65
N ALA A 279 -10.15 -4.26 9.45
CA ALA A 279 -9.45 -5.22 10.30
C ALA A 279 -7.91 -5.06 10.19
N SER A 280 -7.38 -4.93 8.98
CA SER A 280 -5.95 -4.72 8.74
C SER A 280 -5.47 -3.39 9.33
N GLN A 281 -6.26 -2.31 9.25
CA GLN A 281 -5.95 -1.03 9.91
C GLN A 281 -5.89 -1.17 11.44
N SER A 282 -6.80 -1.96 12.02
CA SER A 282 -6.84 -2.23 13.45
C SER A 282 -5.65 -3.09 13.91
N LEU A 283 -5.24 -4.08 13.10
CA LEU A 283 -4.06 -4.92 13.36
C LEU A 283 -2.74 -4.15 13.25
N VAL A 284 -2.58 -3.30 12.23
CA VAL A 284 -1.36 -2.47 12.13
C VAL A 284 -1.23 -1.55 13.35
N SER A 285 -2.35 -1.09 13.91
CA SER A 285 -2.34 -0.27 15.14
C SER A 285 -2.01 -1.04 16.43
N SER A 286 -2.07 -2.38 16.43
CA SER A 286 -1.66 -3.19 17.58
C SER A 286 -0.16 -3.48 17.63
N ASN A 287 0.60 -2.95 16.65
CA ASN A 287 2.06 -3.03 16.53
C ASN A 287 2.61 -4.47 16.70
N PRO A 288 2.28 -5.39 15.77
CA PRO A 288 2.71 -6.79 15.84
C PRO A 288 4.24 -6.93 15.88
N ARG A 289 4.75 -7.76 16.80
CA ARG A 289 6.17 -8.16 16.82
C ARG A 289 6.43 -9.16 15.69
N PHE A 290 7.18 -8.73 14.68
CA PHE A 290 7.77 -9.63 13.71
C PHE A 290 9.22 -9.92 14.13
N LYS A 291 9.62 -11.19 14.14
CA LYS A 291 11.01 -11.61 14.39
C LYS A 291 11.75 -11.78 13.06
N GLY A 292 13.02 -11.38 12.99
CA GLY A 292 13.90 -11.60 11.84
C GLY A 292 14.46 -10.34 11.19
N ARG A 293 15.37 -10.51 10.23
CA ARG A 293 16.07 -9.40 9.55
C ARG A 293 15.14 -8.47 8.77
N LEU A 294 14.15 -9.04 8.07
CA LEU A 294 13.15 -8.26 7.35
C LEU A 294 12.32 -7.38 8.28
N ALA A 295 11.96 -7.93 9.44
CA ALA A 295 11.20 -7.21 10.45
C ALA A 295 11.99 -6.04 11.02
N SER A 296 13.28 -6.23 11.35
CA SER A 296 14.11 -5.15 11.87
C SER A 296 14.32 -4.04 10.81
N LEU A 297 14.52 -4.40 9.54
CA LEU A 297 14.56 -3.45 8.43
C LEU A 297 13.23 -2.69 8.26
N LEU A 298 12.10 -3.37 8.42
CA LEU A 298 10.77 -2.76 8.31
C LEU A 298 10.50 -1.77 9.44
N VAL A 299 10.82 -2.13 10.69
CA VAL A 299 10.71 -1.23 11.84
C VAL A 299 11.58 0.01 11.62
N LEU A 300 12.80 -0.18 11.13
CA LEU A 300 13.71 0.92 10.83
C LEU A 300 13.22 1.79 9.66
N ALA A 301 12.63 1.20 8.63
CA ALA A 301 12.05 1.95 7.52
C ALA A 301 10.84 2.78 7.96
N LEU A 302 10.00 2.23 8.86
CA LEU A 302 8.84 2.93 9.41
C LEU A 302 9.25 4.08 10.34
N SER A 303 10.31 3.91 11.15
CA SER A 303 10.82 4.99 11.99
C SER A 303 11.41 6.13 11.16
N TYR A 304 12.23 5.83 10.15
CA TYR A 304 12.69 6.84 9.19
C TYR A 304 11.51 7.51 8.47
N PHE A 305 10.47 6.77 8.11
CA PHE A 305 9.28 7.35 7.46
C PHE A 305 8.58 8.36 8.37
N GLY A 306 8.48 8.09 9.67
CA GLY A 306 7.96 9.03 10.66
C GLY A 306 8.77 10.33 10.70
N ILE A 307 10.10 10.23 10.80
CA ILE A 307 11.01 11.38 10.82
C ILE A 307 10.92 12.17 9.52
N LEU A 308 10.98 11.50 8.36
CA LEU A 308 10.87 12.13 7.04
C LEU A 308 9.54 12.88 6.88
N THR A 309 8.44 12.29 7.36
CA THR A 309 7.11 12.93 7.32
C THR A 309 7.06 14.17 8.21
N ALA A 310 7.67 14.12 9.39
CA ALA A 310 7.77 15.27 10.29
C ALA A 310 8.60 16.41 9.66
N CYS A 311 9.79 16.09 9.14
CA CYS A 311 10.63 17.07 8.44
C CYS A 311 9.92 17.65 7.20
N PHE A 312 9.21 16.84 6.42
CA PHE A 312 8.48 17.32 5.23
C PHE A 312 7.38 18.35 5.55
N ARG A 313 6.83 18.30 6.78
CA ARG A 313 5.82 19.27 7.25
C ARG A 313 6.43 20.59 7.72
N THR A 314 7.68 20.58 8.21
CA THR A 314 8.34 21.77 8.74
C THR A 314 9.06 22.57 7.65
N VAL A 315 9.61 21.90 6.64
CA VAL A 315 10.28 22.56 5.52
C VAL A 315 9.26 23.28 4.64
N LYS A 316 9.51 24.58 4.39
CA LYS A 316 8.75 25.42 3.47
C LYS A 316 9.47 25.51 2.12
N GLY A 317 8.71 25.78 1.05
CA GLY A 317 9.24 25.92 -0.30
C GLY A 317 8.45 25.12 -1.33
N SER A 318 9.03 24.97 -2.51
CA SER A 318 8.51 24.11 -3.58
C SER A 318 8.49 22.63 -3.15
N LEU A 319 7.70 21.79 -3.84
CA LEU A 319 7.62 20.35 -3.52
C LEU A 319 9.01 19.70 -3.55
N LEU A 320 9.87 20.09 -4.51
CA LEU A 320 11.23 19.58 -4.66
C LEU A 320 12.10 19.93 -3.45
N GLU A 321 12.10 21.19 -3.02
CA GLU A 321 12.87 21.66 -1.86
C GLU A 321 12.39 21.02 -0.56
N ARG A 322 11.07 20.79 -0.45
CA ARG A 322 10.49 20.11 0.71
C ARG A 322 10.89 18.64 0.78
N VAL A 323 10.95 17.95 -0.36
CA VAL A 323 11.44 16.56 -0.42
C VAL A 323 12.93 16.53 -0.12
N ASP A 324 13.76 17.36 -0.75
CA ASP A 324 15.20 17.44 -0.49
C ASP A 324 15.48 17.76 0.99
N GLY A 325 14.84 18.80 1.52
CA GLY A 325 14.98 19.20 2.91
C GLY A 325 14.54 18.12 3.90
N ALA A 326 13.46 17.39 3.60
CA ALA A 326 13.03 16.26 4.41
C ALA A 326 14.07 15.14 4.42
N LEU A 327 14.64 14.80 3.26
CA LEU A 327 15.66 13.76 3.13
C LEU A 327 16.95 14.13 3.88
N PHE A 328 17.41 15.39 3.79
CA PHE A 328 18.58 15.85 4.57
C PHE A 328 18.31 15.88 6.07
N CYS A 329 17.15 16.39 6.49
CA CYS A 329 16.74 16.44 7.89
C CYS A 329 16.64 15.03 8.50
N GLY A 330 16.03 14.08 7.78
CA GLY A 330 15.93 12.69 8.20
C GLY A 330 17.28 11.99 8.23
N ALA A 331 18.16 12.26 7.25
CA ALA A 331 19.51 11.70 7.22
C ALA A 331 20.36 12.13 8.41
N LYS A 332 20.26 13.41 8.81
CA LYS A 332 20.99 14.00 9.94
C LYS A 332 20.36 13.74 11.31
N GLY A 333 19.15 13.17 11.37
CA GLY A 333 18.45 12.89 12.62
C GLY A 333 17.99 14.13 13.40
N THR A 334 17.82 15.29 12.75
CA THR A 334 17.63 16.59 13.41
C THR A 334 16.33 16.70 14.24
N LEU A 335 15.36 15.81 14.02
CA LEU A 335 14.00 15.88 14.56
C LEU A 335 13.61 14.64 15.40
N GLN A 336 14.59 13.93 15.98
CA GLN A 336 14.39 12.68 16.76
C GLN A 336 13.41 12.79 17.96
N ALA A 337 13.00 13.99 18.38
CA ALA A 337 12.31 14.21 19.65
C ALA A 337 10.79 14.47 19.58
N VAL A 338 10.09 14.23 18.46
CA VAL A 338 8.64 14.54 18.38
C VAL A 338 7.85 13.39 17.78
N HIS A 339 7.57 12.37 18.59
CA HIS A 339 6.28 11.65 18.58
C HIS A 339 6.09 10.90 19.90
N SER A 340 5.96 11.68 20.98
CA SER A 340 5.24 11.23 22.17
C SER A 340 3.74 11.35 21.93
N SER A 341 3.00 10.42 22.55
CA SER A 341 1.54 10.42 22.78
C SER A 341 0.62 10.11 21.59
N GLN A 342 -0.01 8.94 21.65
CA GLN A 342 -1.38 8.83 22.15
C GLN A 342 -1.68 7.34 22.41
N ASN A 343 -1.35 6.92 23.61
CA ASN A 343 -1.76 5.62 24.13
C ASN A 343 -3.10 5.79 24.87
N GLU A 344 -4.18 5.95 24.10
CA GLU A 344 -5.52 5.66 24.62
C GLU A 344 -6.09 4.54 23.77
N GLN A 345 -5.84 3.31 24.24
CA GLN A 345 -6.32 2.09 23.61
C GLN A 345 -7.69 1.73 24.18
N GLY A 346 -8.66 1.48 23.30
CA GLY A 346 -9.95 0.93 23.69
C GLY A 346 -9.78 -0.39 24.44
N SER A 347 -10.68 -0.64 25.40
CA SER A 347 -10.65 -1.83 26.27
C SER A 347 -10.42 -3.11 25.48
N SER A 348 -9.33 -3.85 25.77
CA SER A 348 -8.98 -5.13 25.12
C SER A 348 -10.15 -6.11 25.08
N VAL A 349 -11.01 -6.07 26.11
CA VAL A 349 -12.23 -6.88 26.23
C VAL A 349 -13.19 -6.64 25.07
N SER A 350 -13.41 -5.38 24.67
CA SER A 350 -14.31 -5.04 23.56
C SER A 350 -13.84 -5.60 22.21
N ILE A 351 -12.53 -5.65 21.99
CA ILE A 351 -11.93 -6.19 20.76
C ILE A 351 -12.08 -7.71 20.71
N ILE A 352 -11.87 -8.38 21.85
CA ILE A 352 -12.02 -9.84 21.97
C ILE A 352 -13.48 -10.24 21.74
N ILE A 353 -14.44 -9.59 22.40
CA ILE A 353 -15.88 -9.86 22.23
C ILE A 353 -16.29 -9.69 20.77
N THR A 354 -15.87 -8.59 20.15
CA THR A 354 -16.22 -8.33 18.75
C THR A 354 -15.59 -9.36 17.80
N THR A 355 -14.37 -9.81 18.09
CA THR A 355 -13.70 -10.88 17.33
C THR A 355 -14.47 -12.19 17.41
N ILE A 356 -14.90 -12.59 18.61
CA ILE A 356 -15.73 -13.80 18.80
C ILE A 356 -17.02 -13.70 17.99
N LEU A 357 -17.66 -12.52 18.00
CA LEU A 357 -18.89 -12.30 17.27
C LEU A 357 -18.69 -12.35 15.75
N VAL A 358 -17.56 -11.83 15.23
CA VAL A 358 -17.19 -11.97 13.81
C VAL A 358 -16.95 -13.43 13.42
N VAL A 359 -16.27 -14.21 14.26
CA VAL A 359 -16.09 -15.65 14.03
C VAL A 359 -17.44 -16.37 14.02
N GLY A 360 -18.32 -16.07 14.98
CA GLY A 360 -19.67 -16.64 15.03
C GLY A 360 -20.49 -16.36 13.78
N ILE A 361 -20.53 -15.10 13.32
CA ILE A 361 -21.22 -14.72 12.07
C ILE A 361 -20.60 -15.43 10.87
N SER A 362 -19.27 -15.52 10.80
CA SER A 362 -18.58 -16.21 9.70
C SER A 362 -18.94 -17.70 9.65
N ILE A 363 -18.98 -18.39 10.79
CA ILE A 363 -19.32 -19.82 10.83
C ILE A 363 -20.80 -20.00 10.46
N ALA A 364 -21.70 -19.21 11.05
CA ALA A 364 -23.14 -19.26 10.76
C ALA A 364 -23.43 -19.03 9.26
N SER A 365 -22.70 -18.10 8.62
CA SER A 365 -22.84 -17.82 7.19
C SER A 365 -22.58 -19.03 6.28
N ARG A 366 -21.81 -20.00 6.77
CA ARG A 366 -21.44 -21.21 6.03
C ARG A 366 -22.44 -22.35 6.22
N VAL A 367 -23.20 -22.33 7.31
CA VAL A 367 -24.20 -23.35 7.66
C VAL A 367 -25.56 -23.05 7.02
N TRP A 368 -25.81 -21.79 6.68
CA TRP A 368 -27.08 -21.30 6.13
C TRP A 368 -27.10 -21.21 4.58
N MET A 369 -26.03 -21.61 3.91
CA MET A 369 -26.02 -21.96 2.48
C MET A 369 -26.03 -23.47 2.36
#